data_AF-A0A6F8YA93-F1
#
_entry.id   AF-A0A6F8YA93-F1
#
_cell.length_a   1.000
_cell.length_b   1.000
_cell.length_c   1.000
_cell.angle_alpha   90.00
_cell.angle_beta   90.00
_cell.angle_gamma   90.00
#
_symmetry.space_group_name_H-M   'P 1'
#
loop_
_entity.id
_entity.type
_entity.pdbx_description
1 polymer ?
#
loop_
_entity_poly.entity_id
_entity_poly.type
_entity_poly.pdbx_seq_one_letter_code
_entity_poly.pdbx_strand_id
1 'polypeptide(L)'
;MTGQPRELAAAVRDAVAAVPGVDEVCAGPTVEVATLYPGGKVSGVRLAADEVEVHVVVDRLPLQPVVRRVREAARAALAAAGDGRPVTVVVVDVPDGALVAADSLTSVAAGATDLAYAVAAGALGPRQEREG
;
A
#
# COMPACT_ATOMS: atom_id res chain seq x y z
N MET A 1 -28.60 -10.99 8.24
CA MET A 1 -27.74 -12.17 8.37
C MET A 1 -26.39 -11.68 8.86
N THR A 2 -26.17 -11.64 10.17
CA THR A 2 -24.86 -11.30 10.74
C THR A 2 -23.94 -12.51 10.53
N GLY A 3 -23.16 -12.50 9.46
CA GLY A 3 -22.04 -13.44 9.33
C GLY A 3 -21.19 -13.33 10.59
N GLN A 4 -20.81 -14.47 11.17
CA GLN A 4 -20.09 -14.49 12.43
C GLN A 4 -18.83 -13.60 12.31
N PRO A 5 -18.36 -12.90 13.37
CA PRO A 5 -17.25 -11.94 13.27
C PRO A 5 -16.01 -12.47 12.54
N ARG A 6 -15.76 -13.78 12.62
CA ARG A 6 -14.71 -14.49 11.88
C ARG A 6 -14.92 -14.49 10.36
N GLU A 7 -16.13 -14.75 9.89
CA GLU A 7 -16.46 -14.77 8.46
C GLU A 7 -16.28 -13.37 7.87
N LEU A 8 -16.69 -12.34 8.61
CA LEU A 8 -16.46 -10.95 8.22
C LEU A 8 -14.96 -10.61 8.17
N ALA A 9 -14.19 -11.00 9.20
CA ALA A 9 -12.75 -10.81 9.21
C ALA A 9 -12.05 -11.54 8.05
N ALA A 10 -12.48 -12.77 7.75
CA ALA A 10 -11.95 -13.57 6.65
C ALA A 10 -12.27 -12.93 5.29
N ALA A 11 -13.50 -12.45 5.08
CA ALA A 11 -13.89 -11.76 3.87
C ALA A 11 -13.07 -10.48 3.64
N VAL A 12 -12.81 -9.70 4.69
CA VAL A 12 -11.93 -8.52 4.62
C VAL A 12 -10.50 -8.92 4.29
N ARG A 13 -9.94 -9.93 4.97
CA ARG A 13 -8.58 -10.41 4.71
C ARG A 13 -8.41 -10.85 3.26
N ASP A 14 -9.32 -11.67 2.75
CA ASP A 14 -9.23 -12.23 1.40
C ASP A 14 -9.39 -11.13 0.33
N ALA A 15 -10.28 -10.16 0.54
CA ALA A 15 -10.43 -9.00 -0.33
C ALA A 15 -9.16 -8.13 -0.37
N VAL A 16 -8.50 -7.95 0.79
CA VAL A 16 -7.26 -7.18 0.89
C VAL A 16 -6.08 -7.90 0.25
N ALA A 17 -5.93 -9.20 0.50
CA ALA A 17 -4.87 -10.02 -0.09
C ALA A 17 -4.95 -10.06 -1.62
N ALA A 18 -6.14 -9.86 -2.20
CA ALA A 18 -6.33 -9.79 -3.64
C ALA A 18 -5.89 -8.45 -4.27
N VAL A 19 -5.52 -7.43 -3.48
CA VAL A 19 -5.12 -6.12 -4.00
C VAL A 19 -3.71 -6.19 -4.57
N PRO A 20 -3.50 -5.88 -5.87
CA PRO A 20 -2.15 -5.80 -6.44
C PRO A 20 -1.33 -4.74 -5.70
N GLY A 21 -0.24 -5.16 -5.07
CA GLY A 21 0.55 -4.32 -4.18
C GLY A 21 0.66 -4.82 -2.76
N VAL A 22 -0.21 -5.73 -2.36
CA VAL A 22 -0.13 -6.39 -1.06
C VAL A 22 0.71 -7.65 -1.21
N ASP A 23 1.78 -7.74 -0.45
CA ASP A 23 2.63 -8.93 -0.34
C ASP A 23 2.05 -9.92 0.67
N GLU A 24 1.66 -9.40 1.85
CA GLU A 24 1.15 -10.19 2.96
C GLU A 24 0.10 -9.40 3.77
N VAL A 25 -0.88 -10.12 4.34
CA VAL A 25 -1.77 -9.63 5.40
C VAL A 25 -1.32 -10.25 6.73
N CYS A 26 -0.59 -9.49 7.54
CA CYS A 26 0.17 -10.00 8.69
C CYS A 26 -0.44 -9.58 10.04
N ALA A 27 -0.28 -10.42 11.07
CA ALA A 27 -0.60 -9.98 12.44
C ALA A 27 0.33 -8.82 12.81
N GLY A 28 -0.20 -7.69 13.29
CA GLY A 28 0.54 -6.45 13.49
C GLY A 28 1.75 -6.51 14.44
N PRO A 29 2.39 -5.36 14.73
CA PRO A 29 3.68 -5.31 15.44
C PRO A 29 3.64 -5.69 16.93
N THR A 30 2.48 -5.95 17.52
CA THR A 30 2.33 -6.35 18.93
C THR A 30 2.17 -7.87 19.06
N VAL A 31 2.86 -8.48 20.05
CA VAL A 31 2.61 -9.87 20.47
C VAL A 31 1.14 -10.01 20.88
N GLU A 32 0.36 -10.68 20.06
CA GLU A 32 -1.07 -10.89 20.31
C GLU A 32 -1.27 -11.89 21.46
N VAL A 33 -1.85 -11.43 22.57
CA VAL A 33 -2.42 -12.33 23.59
C VAL A 33 -3.67 -12.97 22.99
N ALA A 34 -3.54 -14.20 22.49
CA ALA A 34 -4.67 -14.98 22.00
C ALA A 34 -5.56 -15.41 23.17
N THR A 35 -6.65 -14.69 23.42
CA THR A 35 -7.79 -15.26 24.14
C THR A 35 -8.51 -16.19 23.16
N LEU A 36 -8.24 -17.50 23.29
CA LEU A 36 -8.86 -18.54 22.47
C LEU A 36 -10.39 -18.56 22.68
N TYR A 37 -11.12 -17.70 21.96
CA TYR A 37 -12.55 -17.88 21.75
C TYR A 37 -12.76 -19.01 20.72
N PRO A 38 -13.79 -19.86 20.87
CA PRO A 38 -14.14 -20.88 19.88
C PRO A 38 -14.62 -20.18 18.61
N GLY A 39 -13.67 -19.92 17.71
CA GLY A 39 -13.87 -19.11 16.51
C GLY A 39 -12.65 -19.05 15.61
N GLY A 40 -11.45 -19.31 16.14
CA GLY A 40 -10.20 -19.30 15.34
C GLY A 40 -9.70 -17.88 15.05
N LYS A 41 -8.43 -17.77 14.64
CA LYS A 41 -7.75 -16.50 14.39
C LYS A 41 -7.73 -16.14 12.90
N VAL A 42 -8.00 -14.88 12.57
CA VAL A 42 -7.75 -14.30 11.24
C VAL A 42 -6.63 -13.28 11.38
N SER A 43 -5.43 -13.61 10.90
CA SER A 43 -4.26 -12.72 10.99
C SER A 43 -4.48 -11.43 10.17
N GLY A 44 -4.00 -10.32 10.73
CA GLY A 44 -3.93 -9.01 10.07
C GLY A 44 -5.23 -8.23 9.91
N VAL A 45 -6.34 -8.71 10.49
CA VAL A 45 -7.59 -7.95 10.60
C VAL A 45 -8.01 -7.86 12.06
N ARG A 46 -8.09 -6.64 12.60
CA ARG A 46 -8.62 -6.37 13.94
C ARG A 46 -10.00 -5.72 13.81
N LEU A 47 -11.02 -6.42 14.29
CA LEU A 47 -12.37 -5.88 14.41
C LEU A 47 -12.56 -5.27 15.81
N ALA A 48 -12.43 -3.95 15.93
CA ALA A 48 -12.75 -3.21 17.15
C ALA A 48 -14.24 -2.84 17.18
N ALA A 49 -14.73 -2.32 18.31
CA ALA A 49 -16.14 -1.94 18.43
C ALA A 49 -16.55 -0.82 17.45
N ASP A 50 -15.63 0.10 17.17
CA ASP A 50 -15.85 1.34 16.44
C ASP A 50 -15.02 1.46 15.15
N GLU A 51 -14.03 0.59 14.95
CA GLU A 51 -13.18 0.59 13.75
C GLU A 51 -12.77 -0.82 13.30
N VAL A 52 -12.32 -0.91 12.06
CA VAL A 52 -11.64 -2.09 11.50
C VAL A 52 -10.23 -1.69 11.10
N GLU A 53 -9.25 -2.39 11.66
CA GLU A 53 -7.82 -2.18 11.35
C GLU A 53 -7.32 -3.33 10.48
N VAL A 54 -6.58 -2.99 9.43
CA VAL A 54 -6.01 -3.95 8.48
C VAL A 54 -4.50 -3.73 8.40
N HIS A 55 -3.73 -4.78 8.64
CA HIS A 55 -2.28 -4.76 8.68
C HIS A 55 -1.72 -5.46 7.43
N VAL A 56 -0.90 -4.74 6.67
CA VAL A 56 -0.38 -5.22 5.37
C VAL A 56 1.12 -4.99 5.23
N VAL A 57 1.78 -5.91 4.55
CA VAL A 57 3.10 -5.69 3.92
C VAL A 57 2.86 -5.31 2.47
N VAL A 58 3.54 -4.27 1.98
CA VAL A 58 3.32 -3.71 0.63
C VAL A 58 4.57 -3.87 -0.22
N ASP A 59 4.47 -4.55 -1.36
CA ASP A 59 5.60 -4.90 -2.24
C ASP A 59 6.01 -3.80 -3.25
N ARG A 60 5.34 -2.64 -3.22
CA ARG A 60 5.53 -1.61 -4.24
C ARG A 60 5.27 -0.20 -3.77
N LEU A 61 5.93 0.73 -4.46
CA LEU A 61 5.78 2.16 -4.28
C LEU A 61 5.15 2.82 -5.51
N PRO A 62 4.47 3.98 -5.33
CA PRO A 62 4.21 4.66 -4.06
C PRO A 62 3.13 3.97 -3.21
N LEU A 63 3.22 4.09 -1.87
CA LEU A 63 2.29 3.40 -0.94
C LEU A 63 0.84 3.89 -1.05
N GLN A 64 0.64 5.19 -1.27
CA GLN A 64 -0.68 5.83 -1.22
C GLN A 64 -1.73 5.16 -2.13
N PRO A 65 -1.45 4.90 -3.43
CA PRO A 65 -2.36 4.15 -4.29
C PRO A 65 -2.69 2.73 -3.80
N VAL A 66 -1.73 2.01 -3.22
CA VAL A 66 -1.96 0.66 -2.69
C VAL A 66 -2.85 0.74 -1.45
N VAL A 67 -2.52 1.61 -0.50
CA VAL A 67 -3.31 1.84 0.72
C VAL A 67 -4.74 2.26 0.41
N ARG A 68 -4.95 3.12 -0.60
CA ARG A 68 -6.30 3.49 -1.05
C ARG A 68 -7.09 2.28 -1.53
N ARG A 69 -6.50 1.43 -2.36
CA ARG A 69 -7.15 0.20 -2.88
C ARG A 69 -7.45 -0.80 -1.77
N VAL A 70 -6.52 -0.99 -0.83
CA VAL A 70 -6.72 -1.83 0.37
C VAL A 70 -7.92 -1.32 1.17
N ARG A 71 -7.99 -0.01 1.44
CA ARG A 71 -9.11 0.61 2.15
C ARG A 71 -10.44 0.44 1.40
N GLU A 72 -10.44 0.62 0.08
CA GLU A 72 -11.64 0.46 -0.75
C GLU A 72 -12.13 -0.99 -0.77
N ALA A 73 -11.22 -1.96 -0.92
CA ALA A 73 -11.54 -3.40 -0.89
C ALA A 73 -12.12 -3.82 0.47
N ALA A 74 -11.48 -3.41 1.57
CA ALA A 74 -11.96 -3.69 2.92
C ALA A 74 -13.35 -3.09 3.17
N ARG A 75 -13.57 -1.83 2.75
CA ARG A 75 -14.89 -1.17 2.86
C ARG A 75 -15.97 -1.89 2.05
N ALA A 76 -15.64 -2.36 0.84
CA ALA A 76 -16.60 -3.09 0.01
C ALA A 76 -17.01 -4.41 0.67
N ALA A 77 -16.06 -5.15 1.24
CA ALA A 77 -16.33 -6.38 1.97
C ALA A 77 -17.20 -6.14 3.22
N LEU A 78 -16.91 -5.09 4.00
CA LEU A 78 -17.73 -4.68 5.15
C LEU A 78 -19.15 -4.27 4.74
N ALA A 79 -19.27 -3.45 3.69
CA ALA A 79 -20.55 -2.98 3.18
C ALA A 79 -21.45 -4.14 2.68
N ALA A 80 -20.87 -5.17 2.06
CA ALA A 80 -21.60 -6.37 1.65
C ALA A 80 -22.23 -7.12 2.83
N ALA A 81 -21.68 -6.98 4.04
CA ALA A 81 -22.22 -7.53 5.28
C ALA A 81 -23.11 -6.55 6.07
N GLY A 82 -23.35 -5.34 5.54
CA GLY A 82 -24.10 -4.30 6.23
C GLY A 82 -23.31 -3.59 7.34
N ASP A 83 -21.98 -3.67 7.31
CA ASP A 83 -21.09 -3.03 8.28
C ASP A 83 -20.50 -1.73 7.73
N GLY A 84 -20.72 -0.62 8.45
CA GLY A 84 -20.28 0.71 8.06
C GLY A 84 -19.07 1.25 8.84
N ARG A 85 -18.41 0.41 9.67
CA ARG A 85 -17.28 0.87 10.48
C ARG A 85 -16.14 1.43 9.60
N PRO A 86 -15.47 2.50 10.04
CA PRO A 86 -14.31 3.05 9.34
C PRO A 86 -13.17 2.03 9.28
N VAL A 87 -12.38 2.12 8.22
CA VAL A 87 -11.21 1.25 7.98
C VAL A 87 -9.91 2.05 8.10
N THR A 88 -9.08 1.62 9.05
CA THR A 88 -7.69 2.04 9.24
C THR A 88 -6.77 1.01 8.59
N VAL A 89 -5.79 1.47 7.81
CA VAL A 89 -4.80 0.59 7.15
C VAL A 89 -3.44 0.91 7.73
N VAL A 90 -2.78 -0.11 8.27
CA VAL A 90 -1.44 -0.04 8.83
C VAL A 90 -0.51 -0.80 7.89
N VAL A 91 0.46 -0.09 7.31
CA VAL A 91 1.56 -0.73 6.58
C VAL A 91 2.59 -1.14 7.61
N VAL A 92 2.77 -2.45 7.78
CA VAL A 92 3.66 -3.02 8.78
C VAL A 92 5.09 -3.05 8.27
N ASP A 93 5.28 -3.32 6.97
CA ASP A 93 6.60 -3.37 6.35
C ASP A 93 6.53 -3.10 4.83
N VAL A 94 7.68 -2.78 4.25
CA VAL A 94 7.93 -2.61 2.82
C VAL A 94 9.25 -3.30 2.49
N PRO A 95 9.25 -4.45 1.81
CA PRO A 95 10.47 -5.22 1.56
C PRO A 95 11.44 -4.45 0.66
N ASP A 96 12.73 -4.70 0.82
CA ASP A 96 13.81 -4.00 0.13
C ASP A 96 13.65 -3.97 -1.40
N GLY A 97 13.12 -5.03 -2.00
CA GLY A 97 12.86 -5.08 -3.45
C GLY A 97 11.93 -3.97 -3.96
N ALA A 98 10.96 -3.57 -3.15
CA ALA A 98 10.03 -2.47 -3.45
C ALA A 98 10.75 -1.10 -3.42
N LEU A 99 11.70 -0.95 -2.49
CA LEU A 99 12.48 0.26 -2.29
C LEU A 99 13.50 0.45 -3.44
N VAL A 100 14.19 -0.63 -3.81
CA VAL A 100 15.17 -0.62 -4.91
C VAL A 100 14.50 -0.33 -6.26
N ALA A 101 13.29 -0.86 -6.49
CA ALA A 101 12.52 -0.58 -7.70
C ALA A 101 12.13 0.91 -7.80
N ALA A 102 11.75 1.53 -6.68
CA ALA A 102 11.42 2.96 -6.64
C ALA A 102 12.65 3.86 -6.86
N ASP A 103 13.79 3.48 -6.28
CA ASP A 103 15.05 4.21 -6.47
C ASP A 103 15.52 4.13 -7.92
N SER A 104 15.38 2.96 -8.55
CA SER A 104 15.67 2.76 -9.97
C SER A 104 14.83 3.67 -10.88
N LEU A 105 13.53 3.80 -10.60
CA LEU A 105 12.65 4.71 -11.35
C LEU A 105 13.03 6.18 -11.14
N THR A 106 13.45 6.56 -9.93
CA THR A 106 13.92 7.92 -9.62
C THR A 106 15.21 8.25 -10.35
N SER A 107 16.17 7.31 -10.38
CA SER A 107 17.44 7.43 -11.09
C SER A 107 17.25 7.58 -12.61
N VAL A 108 16.34 6.80 -13.20
CA VAL A 108 15.99 6.94 -14.63
C VAL A 108 15.36 8.30 -14.91
N ALA A 109 14.46 8.79 -14.04
CA ALA A 109 13.86 10.11 -14.20
C ALA A 109 14.87 11.26 -14.05
N ALA A 110 15.82 11.13 -13.13
CA ALA A 110 16.92 12.08 -12.96
C ALA A 110 17.82 12.10 -14.21
N GLY A 111 18.23 10.93 -14.72
CA GLY A 111 19.02 10.82 -15.94
C GLY A 111 18.32 11.36 -17.19
N ALA A 112 16.99 11.17 -17.30
CA ALA A 112 16.19 11.77 -18.38
C ALA A 112 16.13 13.31 -18.28
N THR A 113 16.11 13.85 -17.06
CA THR A 113 16.13 15.30 -16.82
C THR A 113 17.49 15.91 -17.16
N ASP A 114 18.59 15.25 -16.75
CA ASP A 114 19.96 15.67 -17.08
C ASP A 114 20.21 15.64 -18.59
N LEU A 115 19.73 14.61 -19.29
CA LEU A 115 19.82 14.54 -20.75
C LEU A 115 19.02 15.67 -21.43
N ALA A 116 17.79 15.94 -20.96
CA ALA A 116 17.00 17.04 -21.49
C ALA A 116 17.67 18.41 -21.26
N TYR A 117 18.29 18.60 -20.09
CA TYR A 117 19.05 19.82 -19.78
C TYR A 117 20.32 19.93 -20.64
N ALA A 118 21.08 18.85 -20.81
CA ALA A 118 22.28 18.83 -21.66
C ALA A 118 21.94 19.10 -23.14
N VAL A 119 20.83 18.57 -23.65
CA VAL A 119 20.33 18.86 -25.00
C VAL A 119 19.92 20.34 -25.13
N ALA A 120 19.24 20.91 -24.14
CA ALA A 120 18.87 22.32 -24.13
C ALA A 120 20.11 23.25 -24.04
N ALA A 121 21.10 22.89 -23.21
CA ALA A 121 22.36 23.61 -23.08
C ALA A 121 23.23 23.50 -24.34
N GLY A 122 23.24 22.34 -25.01
CA GLY A 122 23.94 22.12 -26.28
C GLY A 122 23.25 22.79 -27.48
N ALA A 123 21.92 22.99 -27.43
CA ALA A 123 21.18 23.74 -28.45
C ALA A 123 21.40 25.26 -28.38
N LEU A 124 21.87 25.77 -27.23
CA LEU A 124 22.43 27.12 -27.06
C LEU A 124 23.92 27.08 -27.41
N GLY A 125 24.25 26.78 -28.67
CA GLY A 125 25.63 26.86 -29.17
C GLY A 125 26.26 28.24 -28.91
N PRO A 126 27.59 28.33 -28.78
CA PRO A 126 28.26 29.57 -28.39
C PRO A 126 27.88 30.70 -29.36
N ARG A 127 27.34 31.81 -28.82
CA ARG A 127 27.24 33.07 -29.54
C ARG A 127 28.67 33.45 -29.94
N GLN A 128 29.02 33.24 -31.21
CA GLN A 128 30.20 33.82 -31.82
C GLN A 128 30.03 35.34 -31.75
N GLU A 129 30.67 35.95 -30.75
CA GLU A 129 30.90 37.40 -30.75
C GLU A 129 31.69 37.72 -32.01
N ARG A 130 31.03 38.38 -32.95
CA ARG A 130 31.69 38.92 -34.13
C ARG A 130 32.52 40.13 -33.66
N GLU A 131 33.81 39.92 -33.44
CA GLU A 131 34.77 41.02 -33.37
C GLU A 131 34.82 41.71 -34.73
N GLY A 132 34.70 43.04 -34.69
CA GLY A 132 34.67 43.94 -35.84
C GLY A 132 36.06 44.37 -36.32
#